data_AF-A0AAD4PGR9-F1
#
_entry.id   AF-A0AAD4PGR9-F1
#
_cell.length_a   1.000
_cell.length_b   1.000
_cell.length_c   1.000
_cell.angle_alpha   90.00
_cell.angle_beta   90.00
_cell.angle_gamma   90.00
#
_symmetry.space_group_name_H-M   'P 1'
#
loop_
_entity.id
_entity.type
_entity.pdbx_description
1 polymer ?
#
loop_
_entity_poly.entity_id
_entity_poly.type
_entity_poly.pdbx_seq_one_letter_code
_entity_poly.pdbx_strand_id
1 'polypeptide(L)' 'AQLKYDIDDGVMHIKHTGVPRALSGHGIGKLLAKAALDYGVQRGLIIKISCGFVKNYVDDYEPQFLKYIIS' A
#
# COMPACT_ATOMS: atom_id res chain seq x y z
N ALA A 1 -14.71 -0.53 -1.15
CA ALA A 1 -13.41 -1.08 -0.68
C ALA A 1 -12.52 0.08 -0.26
N GLN A 2 -11.57 -0.11 0.64
CA GLN A 2 -10.76 0.98 1.20
C GLN A 2 -9.34 0.54 1.54
N LEU A 3 -8.40 1.49 1.51
CA LEU A 3 -7.07 1.38 2.09
C LEU A 3 -6.86 2.58 3.01
N LYS A 4 -6.38 2.32 4.23
CA LYS A 4 -6.15 3.32 5.27
C LYS A 4 -4.68 3.62 5.42
N TYR A 5 -4.34 4.90 5.42
CA TYR A 5 -3.02 5.42 5.71
C TYR A 5 -3.09 6.74 6.47
N ASP A 6 -1.97 7.14 7.04
CA ASP A 6 -1.70 8.49 7.53
C ASP A 6 -0.32 8.93 7.07
N ILE A 7 -0.08 10.23 7.14
CA ILE A 7 1.19 10.85 6.79
C ILE A 7 1.63 11.66 7.99
N ASP A 8 2.84 11.38 8.47
CA ASP A 8 3.50 12.13 9.53
C ASP A 8 4.99 12.23 9.22
N ASP A 9 5.58 13.41 9.42
CA ASP A 9 7.00 13.70 9.17
C ASP A 9 7.53 13.20 7.80
N GLY A 10 6.73 13.36 6.74
CA GLY A 10 7.09 12.90 5.38
C GLY A 10 7.04 11.39 5.18
N VAL A 11 6.57 10.63 6.16
CA VAL A 11 6.39 9.18 6.12
C VAL A 11 4.91 8.83 5.96
N MET A 12 4.59 8.06 4.92
CA MET A 12 3.25 7.51 4.70
C MET A 12 3.13 6.12 5.34
N HIS A 13 2.27 5.99 6.33
CA HIS A 13 2.03 4.74 7.04
C HIS A 13 0.82 4.00 6.46
N ILE A 14 1.04 2.94 5.68
CA ILE A 14 -0.04 2.11 5.13
C ILE A 14 -0.44 1.05 6.17
N LYS A 15 -1.62 1.24 6.77
CA LYS A 15 -2.04 0.50 7.98
C LYS A 15 -2.96 -0.68 7.70
N HIS A 16 -3.90 -0.54 6.77
CA HIS A 16 -4.91 -1.57 6.54
C HIS A 16 -5.52 -1.49 5.14
N THR A 17 -5.83 -2.66 4.56
CA THR A 17 -6.60 -2.78 3.31
C THR A 17 -7.83 -3.64 3.57
N GLY A 18 -9.01 -3.13 3.22
CA GLY A 18 -10.30 -3.78 3.43
C GLY A 18 -11.13 -3.85 2.15
N VAL A 19 -11.38 -5.07 1.67
CA VAL A 19 -12.26 -5.34 0.54
C VAL A 19 -13.45 -6.15 1.05
N PRO A 20 -14.70 -5.69 0.86
CA PRO A 20 -15.88 -6.48 1.21
C PRO A 20 -15.85 -7.85 0.53
N ARG A 21 -16.29 -8.90 1.23
CA ARG A 21 -16.25 -10.28 0.71
C ARG A 21 -16.96 -10.42 -0.65
N ALA A 22 -18.08 -9.72 -0.83
CA ALA A 22 -18.83 -9.69 -2.09
C ALA A 22 -18.03 -9.17 -3.30
N LEU A 23 -16.93 -8.45 -3.05
CA LEU A 23 -16.03 -7.88 -4.06
C LEU A 23 -14.66 -8.58 -4.10
N SER A 24 -14.47 -9.64 -3.30
CA SER A 24 -13.22 -10.41 -3.29
C SER A 24 -12.99 -11.12 -4.63
N GLY A 25 -11.74 -11.45 -4.96
CA GLY A 25 -11.36 -12.14 -6.20
C GLY A 25 -11.25 -11.26 -7.45
N HIS A 26 -11.61 -9.98 -7.37
CA HIS A 26 -11.60 -9.05 -8.51
C HIS A 26 -10.36 -8.14 -8.57
N GLY A 27 -9.30 -8.44 -7.79
CA GLY A 27 -8.06 -7.67 -7.79
C GLY A 27 -8.13 -6.28 -7.12
N ILE A 28 -9.28 -5.90 -6.54
CA ILE A 28 -9.49 -4.56 -5.96
C ILE A 28 -8.47 -4.21 -4.86
N GLY A 29 -8.08 -5.19 -4.03
CA GLY A 29 -7.05 -4.96 -3.02
C GLY A 29 -5.70 -4.55 -3.62
N LYS A 30 -5.29 -5.21 -4.72
CA LYS A 30 -4.05 -4.91 -5.44
C LYS A 30 -4.11 -3.52 -6.07
N LEU A 31 -5.25 -3.16 -6.68
CA LEU A 31 -5.47 -1.82 -7.23
C LEU A 31 -5.34 -0.73 -6.16
N LEU A 32 -5.95 -0.93 -4.99
CA LEU A 32 -5.85 0.00 -3.87
C LEU A 32 -4.41 0.13 -3.36
N ALA A 33 -3.72 -1.01 -3.18
CA ALA A 33 -2.33 -1.04 -2.73
C ALA A 33 -1.43 -0.27 -3.71
N LYS A 34 -1.53 -0.56 -5.01
CA LYS A 34 -0.76 0.13 -6.04
C LYS A 34 -1.01 1.63 -6.04
N ALA A 35 -2.28 2.05 -6.00
CA ALA A 35 -2.64 3.46 -5.98
C ALA A 35 -2.06 4.21 -4.77
N ALA A 36 -2.05 3.58 -3.58
CA ALA A 36 -1.46 4.17 -2.39
C ALA A 36 0.07 4.28 -2.49
N LEU A 37 0.74 3.26 -3.03
CA LEU A 37 2.19 3.26 -3.24
C LEU A 37 2.61 4.31 -4.27
N ASP A 38 1.92 4.36 -5.42
CA ASP A 38 2.13 5.37 -6.45
C ASP A 38 1.96 6.78 -5.87
N TYR A 39 0.92 7.01 -5.07
CA TYR A 39 0.68 8.28 -4.40
C TYR A 39 1.85 8.69 -3.48
N GLY A 40 2.38 7.75 -2.69
CA GLY A 40 3.55 7.98 -1.84
C GLY A 40 4.77 8.42 -2.66
N VAL A 41 5.08 7.66 -3.72
CA VAL A 41 6.22 7.93 -4.60
C VAL A 41 6.09 9.27 -5.31
N GLN A 42 4.92 9.57 -5.88
CA GLN A 42 4.68 10.83 -6.61
C GLN A 42 4.82 12.06 -5.72
N ARG A 43 4.60 11.91 -4.41
CA ARG A 43 4.74 12.99 -3.43
C ARG A 43 6.10 13.03 -2.75
N GLY A 44 7.03 12.15 -3.13
CA GLY A 44 8.36 12.05 -2.53
C GLY A 44 8.31 11.59 -1.06
N LEU A 45 7.27 10.85 -0.67
CA LEU A 45 7.13 10.32 0.69
C LEU A 45 7.94 9.04 0.85
N ILE A 46 8.48 8.84 2.05
CA ILE A 46 8.97 7.54 2.50
C ILE A 46 7.77 6.70 2.94
N ILE A 47 7.78 5.40 2.65
CA ILE A 47 6.62 4.52 2.90
C ILE A 47 6.95 3.56 4.04
N LYS A 48 6.04 3.42 5.00
CA LYS A 48 6.09 2.37 6.02
C LYS A 48 4.83 1.52 5.95
N ILE A 49 4.99 0.20 5.90
CA ILE A 49 3.87 -0.72 5.68
C ILE A 49 3.71 -1.62 6.90
N SER A 50 2.61 -1.47 7.63
CA SER A 50 2.20 -2.42 8.67
C SER A 50 1.11 -3.39 8.19
N CYS A 51 0.48 -3.10 7.05
CA CYS A 51 -0.52 -3.98 6.46
C CYS A 51 0.13 -5.20 5.79
N GLY A 52 -0.08 -6.41 6.33
CA GLY A 52 0.48 -7.64 5.77
C GLY A 52 0.06 -7.91 4.32
N PHE A 53 -1.17 -7.56 3.94
CA PHE A 53 -1.62 -7.69 2.54
C PHE A 53 -0.78 -6.84 1.59
N VAL A 54 -0.51 -5.58 1.94
CA VAL A 54 0.24 -4.66 1.08
C VAL A 54 1.71 -5.06 1.04
N LYS A 55 2.26 -5.54 2.17
CA LYS A 55 3.61 -6.09 2.21
C LYS A 55 3.78 -7.25 1.22
N ASN A 56 2.91 -8.26 1.32
CA ASN A 56 2.94 -9.40 0.39
C ASN A 56 2.73 -8.94 -1.06
N TYR A 57 1.83 -7.98 -1.30
CA TYR A 57 1.62 -7.45 -2.65
C TYR A 57 2.90 -6.83 -3.26
N VAL A 58 3.64 -6.05 -2.47
CA VAL A 58 4.93 -5.47 -2.91
C VAL A 58 5.94 -6.57 -3.19
N ASP A 59 6.11 -7.50 -2.23
CA ASP A 59 7.11 -8.57 -2.32
C ASP A 59 6.85 -9.48 -3.55
N ASP A 60 5.59 -9.82 -3.80
CA ASP A 60 5.22 -10.77 -4.86
C ASP A 60 5.09 -10.13 -6.26
N TYR A 61 4.72 -8.85 -6.35
CA TYR A 61 4.28 -8.25 -7.62
C TYR A 61 4.90 -6.90 -7.97
N GLU A 62 5.36 -6.12 -6.99
CA GLU A 62 5.83 -4.75 -7.25
C GLU A 62 7.13 -4.42 -6.48
N PRO A 63 8.20 -5.23 -6.64
CA PRO A 63 9.43 -5.07 -5.88
C PRO A 63 10.13 -3.72 -6.13
N GLN A 64 9.79 -3.01 -7.22
CA GLN A 64 10.33 -1.67 -7.49
C GLN A 64 9.95 -0.63 -6.44
N PHE A 65 8.91 -0.86 -5.62
CA PHE A 65 8.58 0.05 -4.51
C PHE A 65 9.50 -0.11 -3.29
N LEU A 66 10.27 -1.20 -3.20
CA LEU A 66 11.12 -1.49 -2.02
C LEU A 66 12.12 -0.36 -1.72
N LYS A 67 12.60 0.35 -2.75
CA LYS A 67 13.52 1.50 -2.57
C LYS A 67 12.90 2.71 -1.87
N TYR A 68 11.57 2.76 -1.74
CA TYR A 68 10.84 3.82 -1.02
C TYR A 68 10.33 3.35 0.35
N ILE A 69 10.51 2.07 0.68
CA ILE A 69 9.93 1.45 1.87
C ILE A 69 10.99 1.32 2.96
N ILE A 70 10.65 1.76 4.17
CA ILE A 70 11.46 1.55 5.37
C ILE A 70 10.87 0.44 6.24
N SER A 71 11.74 -0.21 7.02
CA SER A 71 11.42 -1.26 7.98
C SER A 71 10.68 -0.76 9.23
#